data_AF-A0A2W2PEX9-F1
#
_entry.id   AF-A0A2W2PEX9-F1
#
_cell.length_a   1.000
_cell.length_b   1.000
_cell.length_c   1.000
_cell.angle_alpha   90.00
_cell.angle_beta   90.00
_cell.angle_gamma   90.00
#
_symmetry.space_group_name_H-M   'P 1'
#
loop_
_entity.id
_entity.type
_entity.pdbx_description
1 polymer ?
#
loop_
_entity_poly.entity_id
_entity_poly.type
_entity_poly.pdbx_seq_one_letter_code
_entity_poly.pdbx_strand_id
1 'polypeptide(L)'
;MTEAAPSCGTGQALSSAQGEIAHFRSDRDVDLHLTAPAVRRMTGDLRRFAAVRVVPGSPWVTIRLDASADADLLVSLMSVALQAHQGLPDDGLPASRGCNDGRGVGFLRT
;
A
#
# COMPACT_ATOMS: atom_id res chain seq x y z
N MET A 1 2.98 4.03 15.02
CA MET A 1 3.29 3.05 13.95
C MET A 1 4.46 2.23 14.44
N THR A 2 4.48 0.94 14.12
CA THR A 2 5.53 0.01 14.55
C THR A 2 5.92 -0.88 13.39
N GLU A 3 7.20 -1.23 13.28
CA GLU A 3 7.65 -2.28 12.38
C GLU A 3 7.09 -3.63 12.81
N ALA A 4 6.66 -4.44 11.84
CA ALA A 4 6.05 -5.74 12.08
C ALA A 4 6.53 -6.75 11.04
N ALA A 5 6.36 -8.03 11.36
CA ALA A 5 6.52 -9.08 10.36
C ALA A 5 5.42 -8.93 9.30
N PRO A 6 5.76 -8.91 7.99
CA PRO A 6 4.78 -8.76 6.93
C PRO A 6 3.87 -9.98 6.84
N SER A 7 2.60 -9.75 6.49
CA SER A 7 1.62 -10.83 6.34
C SER A 7 1.97 -11.85 5.25
N CYS A 8 2.79 -11.48 4.25
CA CYS A 8 3.28 -12.42 3.23
C CYS A 8 4.51 -13.24 3.66
N GLY A 9 5.13 -12.91 4.80
CA GLY A 9 6.31 -13.60 5.32
C GLY A 9 7.66 -13.16 4.72
N THR A 10 7.68 -12.21 3.78
CA THR A 10 8.92 -11.69 3.15
C THR A 10 8.95 -10.16 3.17
N GLY A 11 10.09 -9.55 3.52
CA GLY A 11 10.28 -8.09 3.55
C GLY A 11 10.02 -7.46 4.93
N GLN A 12 9.70 -6.17 4.95
CA GLN A 12 9.38 -5.40 6.17
C GLN A 12 7.99 -4.79 6.07
N ALA A 13 7.22 -4.84 7.16
CA ALA A 13 5.92 -4.18 7.22
C ALA A 13 5.90 -3.07 8.28
N LEU A 14 5.10 -2.05 8.02
CA LEU A 14 4.76 -1.00 8.97
C LEU A 14 3.28 -1.12 9.31
N SER A 15 2.98 -1.23 10.61
CA SER A 15 1.62 -1.37 11.12
C SER A 15 1.18 -0.19 11.97
N SER A 16 -0.11 0.10 11.95
CA SER A 16 -0.81 0.92 12.94
C SER A 16 -1.55 0.03 13.94
N ALA A 17 -2.30 0.64 14.86
CA ALA A 17 -3.20 -0.10 15.74
C ALA A 17 -4.31 -0.84 14.97
N GLN A 18 -4.60 -0.42 13.74
CA GLN A 18 -5.64 -0.97 12.86
C GLN A 18 -5.11 -2.04 11.90
N GLY A 19 -3.82 -2.37 11.96
CA GLY A 19 -3.19 -3.41 11.15
C GLY A 19 -2.10 -2.88 10.21
N GLU A 20 -1.78 -3.69 9.20
CA GLU A 20 -0.71 -3.40 8.24
C GLU A 20 -1.08 -2.21 7.35
N ILE A 21 -0.17 -1.23 7.29
CA ILE A 21 -0.34 0.01 6.51
C ILE A 21 0.57 0.01 5.29
N ALA A 22 1.83 -0.37 5.44
CA ALA A 22 2.80 -0.41 4.36
C ALA A 22 3.62 -1.70 4.41
N HIS A 23 3.99 -2.19 3.24
CA HIS A 23 4.83 -3.37 3.07
C HIS A 23 5.92 -3.08 2.05
N PHE A 24 7.16 -3.05 2.54
CA PHE A 24 8.36 -2.94 1.73
C PHE A 24 8.73 -4.34 1.22
N ARG A 25 8.41 -4.60 -0.04
CA ARG A 25 8.79 -5.86 -0.72
C ARG A 25 10.26 -5.84 -1.13
N SER A 26 10.78 -4.65 -1.40
CA SER A 26 12.19 -4.34 -1.63
C SER A 26 12.46 -2.89 -1.23
N ASP A 27 13.70 -2.44 -1.38
CA ASP A 27 14.07 -1.02 -1.18
C ASP A 27 13.33 -0.07 -2.13
N ARG A 28 12.78 -0.58 -3.24
CA ARG A 28 12.15 0.23 -4.28
C ARG A 28 10.66 0.00 -4.45
N ASP A 29 10.12 -1.12 -4.00
CA ASP A 29 8.70 -1.44 -4.19
C ASP A 29 7.99 -1.52 -2.84
N VAL A 30 7.02 -0.63 -2.66
CA VAL A 30 6.22 -0.52 -1.44
C VAL A 30 4.76 -0.73 -1.77
N ASP A 31 4.13 -1.71 -1.13
CA ASP A 31 2.69 -1.87 -1.15
C ASP A 31 2.08 -1.07 0.00
N LEU A 32 1.15 -0.17 -0.29
CA LEU A 32 0.46 0.67 0.69
C LEU A 32 -1.01 0.29 0.75
N HIS A 33 -1.50 0.00 1.95
CA HIS A 33 -2.88 -0.40 2.20
C HIS A 33 -3.78 0.83 2.38
N LEU A 34 -4.43 1.24 1.30
CA LEU A 34 -5.36 2.38 1.29
C LEU A 34 -6.79 1.99 1.65
N THR A 35 -7.10 0.70 1.82
CA THR A 35 -8.47 0.14 1.90
C THR A 35 -9.21 0.16 0.56
N ALA A 36 -10.13 -0.77 0.35
CA ALA A 36 -10.88 -0.86 -0.91
C ALA A 36 -11.71 0.41 -1.21
N PRO A 37 -12.42 1.04 -0.25
CA PRO A 37 -13.14 2.28 -0.50
C PRO A 37 -12.24 3.44 -0.96
N ALA A 38 -11.09 3.65 -0.32
CA ALA A 38 -10.21 4.75 -0.70
C ALA A 38 -9.54 4.50 -2.06
N VAL A 39 -9.12 3.26 -2.35
CA VAL A 39 -8.62 2.90 -3.69
C VAL A 39 -9.65 3.21 -4.76
N ARG A 40 -10.92 2.81 -4.58
CA ARG A 40 -11.99 3.10 -5.55
C ARG A 40 -12.19 4.60 -5.75
N ARG A 41 -12.18 5.39 -4.67
CA ARG A 41 -12.33 6.85 -4.72
C ARG A 41 -11.17 7.53 -5.45
N MET A 42 -9.95 7.05 -5.23
CA MET A 42 -8.72 7.73 -5.67
C MET A 42 -8.10 7.16 -6.94
N THR A 43 -8.62 6.05 -7.48
CA THR A 43 -8.01 5.35 -8.64
C THR A 43 -7.69 6.29 -9.80
N GLY A 44 -8.56 7.26 -10.09
CA GLY A 44 -8.33 8.25 -11.15
C GLY A 44 -7.09 9.12 -10.91
N ASP A 45 -6.91 9.63 -9.69
CA ASP A 45 -5.78 10.47 -9.32
C ASP A 45 -4.49 9.65 -9.16
N LEU A 46 -4.58 8.46 -8.57
CA LEU A 46 -3.45 7.55 -8.37
C LEU A 46 -2.81 7.14 -9.71
N ARG A 47 -3.63 6.91 -10.75
CA ARG A 47 -3.15 6.55 -12.09
C ARG A 47 -2.38 7.66 -12.80
N ARG A 48 -2.41 8.92 -12.30
CA ARG A 48 -1.60 10.01 -12.85
C ARG A 48 -0.13 9.90 -12.46
N PHE A 49 0.19 9.21 -11.38
CA PHE A 49 1.56 9.02 -10.93
C PHE A 49 2.18 7.79 -11.60
N ALA A 50 3.24 7.99 -12.38
CA ALA A 50 3.93 6.91 -13.08
C ALA A 50 4.51 5.84 -12.13
N ALA A 51 4.89 6.26 -10.92
CA ALA A 51 5.38 5.42 -9.83
C ALA A 51 4.28 4.56 -9.17
N VAL A 52 3.00 4.80 -9.44
CA VAL A 52 1.91 4.08 -8.78
C VAL A 52 1.31 3.02 -9.69
N ARG A 53 1.00 1.86 -9.11
CA ARG A 53 0.23 0.78 -9.74
C ARG A 53 -0.95 0.43 -8.85
N VAL A 54 -2.15 0.55 -9.42
CA VAL A 54 -3.40 0.15 -8.79
C VAL A 54 -3.78 -1.22 -9.32
N VAL A 55 -3.85 -2.22 -8.44
CA VAL A 55 -4.29 -3.57 -8.80
C VAL A 55 -5.82 -3.65 -8.69
N PRO A 56 -6.54 -4.01 -9.75
CA PRO A 56 -7.99 -4.17 -9.69
C PRO A 56 -8.41 -5.14 -8.57
N GLY A 57 -9.38 -4.71 -7.75
CA GLY A 57 -9.88 -5.51 -6.63
C GLY A 57 -8.92 -5.66 -5.45
N SER A 58 -7.77 -4.99 -5.45
CA SER A 58 -6.88 -4.94 -4.30
C SER A 58 -7.15 -3.70 -3.45
N PRO A 59 -7.17 -3.81 -2.11
CA PRO A 59 -7.15 -2.65 -1.22
C PRO A 59 -5.73 -2.04 -1.09
N TRP A 60 -4.74 -2.61 -1.78
CA TRP A 60 -3.35 -2.20 -1.79
C TRP A 60 -2.97 -1.53 -3.11
N VAL A 61 -2.12 -0.51 -3.03
CA VAL A 61 -1.46 0.11 -4.19
C VAL A 61 0.04 -0.13 -4.10
N THR A 62 0.70 -0.35 -5.22
CA THR A 62 2.16 -0.49 -5.25
C THR A 62 2.78 0.82 -5.72
N ILE A 63 3.79 1.29 -5.00
CA ILE A 63 4.55 2.50 -5.28
C ILE A 63 5.99 2.09 -5.54
N ARG A 64 6.55 2.55 -6.66
CA ARG A 64 7.98 2.39 -6.98
C ARG A 64 8.75 3.66 -6.63
N LEU A 65 9.82 3.51 -5.86
CA LEU A 65 10.68 4.57 -5.39
C LEU A 65 11.91 4.69 -6.30
N ASP A 66 11.73 5.22 -7.50
CA ASP A 66 12.83 5.43 -8.46
C ASP A 66 13.47 6.82 -8.32
N ALA A 67 12.70 7.80 -7.83
CA ALA A 67 13.14 9.18 -7.59
C ALA A 67 12.79 9.65 -6.17
N SER A 68 13.48 10.70 -5.69
CA SER A 68 13.21 11.27 -4.36
C SER A 68 11.77 11.76 -4.19
N ALA A 69 11.16 12.28 -5.26
CA ALA A 69 9.76 12.73 -5.25
C ALA A 69 8.77 11.58 -5.01
N ASP A 70 9.15 10.34 -5.31
CA ASP A 70 8.30 9.17 -5.04
C ASP A 70 8.23 8.86 -3.54
N ALA A 71 9.29 9.17 -2.79
CA ALA A 71 9.29 9.06 -1.33
C ALA A 71 8.35 10.09 -0.69
N ASP A 72 8.33 11.32 -1.20
CA ASP A 72 7.38 12.36 -0.76
C ASP A 72 5.92 11.97 -1.07
N LEU A 73 5.69 11.35 -2.24
CA LEU A 73 4.41 10.77 -2.60
C LEU A 73 3.99 9.65 -1.64
N LEU A 74 4.91 8.74 -1.29
CA LEU A 74 4.65 7.67 -0.31
C LEU A 74 4.24 8.25 1.05
N VAL A 75 4.99 9.22 1.58
CA VAL A 75 4.67 9.86 2.88
C VAL A 75 3.28 10.53 2.85
N SER A 76 2.96 11.20 1.74
CA SER A 76 1.64 11.83 1.55
C SER A 76 0.52 10.78 1.53
N LEU A 77 0.71 9.70 0.77
CA LEU A 77 -0.27 8.62 0.68
C LEU A 77 -0.36 7.82 1.99
N MET A 78 0.70 7.71 2.79
CA MET A 78 0.65 7.09 4.11
C MET A 78 -0.31 7.83 5.05
N SER A 79 -0.34 9.16 4.99
CA SER A 79 -1.30 9.94 5.77
C SER A 79 -2.74 9.63 5.33
N VAL A 80 -2.97 9.48 4.03
CA VAL A 80 -4.27 9.04 3.50
C VAL A 80 -4.61 7.61 3.93
N ALA A 81 -3.64 6.70 3.94
CA ALA A 81 -3.81 5.34 4.43
C ALA A 81 -4.27 5.35 5.89
N LEU A 82 -3.57 6.07 6.76
CA LEU A 82 -3.92 6.18 8.17
C LEU A 82 -5.34 6.74 8.38
N GLN A 83 -5.70 7.79 7.64
CA GLN A 83 -7.05 8.36 7.69
C GLN A 83 -8.13 7.38 7.21
N ALA A 84 -7.85 6.64 6.13
CA ALA A 84 -8.79 5.65 5.60
C ALA A 84 -9.06 4.51 6.61
N HIS A 85 -8.04 4.11 7.37
CA HIS A 85 -8.17 3.11 8.44
C HIS A 85 -8.94 3.62 9.67
N GLN A 86 -8.95 4.93 9.93
CA GLN A 86 -9.75 5.51 11.04
C GLN A 86 -11.25 5.60 10.71
N GLY A 87 -11.61 5.63 9.42
CA GLY A 87 -12.99 5.80 8.97
C GLY A 87 -13.77 4.50 8.75
N LEU A 88 -13.12 3.33 8.83
CA LEU A 88 -13.79 2.03 8.73
C LEU A 88 -14.22 1.56 10.13
N PRO A 89 -15.47 1.08 10.30
CA PRO A 89 -15.80 0.23 11.44
C PRO A 89 -14.85 -0.96 11.46
N ASP A 90 -14.41 -1.37 12.65
CA ASP A 90 -13.65 -2.60 12.83
C ASP A 90 -14.59 -3.79 12.54
N ASP A 91 -14.67 -4.19 11.28
CA ASP A 91 -15.55 -5.29 10.85
C ASP A 91 -15.02 -6.67 11.29
N GLY A 92 -13.91 -6.74 12.04
CA GLY A 92 -13.30 -7.99 12.53
C GLY A 92 -12.86 -8.93 11.40
N LEU A 93 -12.95 -8.51 10.14
CA LEU A 93 -12.48 -9.25 8.99
C LEU A 93 -10.95 -9.33 9.12
N PRO A 94 -10.36 -10.53 9.01
CA PRO A 94 -8.91 -10.66 9.05
C PRO A 94 -8.34 -9.72 7.99
N ALA A 95 -7.40 -8.85 8.41
CA ALA A 95 -6.67 -7.93 7.54
C ALA A 95 -6.36 -8.68 6.24
N SER A 96 -6.98 -8.22 5.15
CA SER A 96 -7.14 -9.01 3.93
C SER A 96 -5.81 -9.63 3.55
N ARG A 97 -5.77 -10.97 3.54
CA ARG A 97 -4.60 -11.78 3.21
C ARG A 97 -3.87 -11.20 2.00
N GLY A 98 -2.66 -10.73 2.27
CA GLY A 98 -1.61 -10.44 1.29
C GLY A 98 -1.62 -9.00 0.78
N CYS A 99 -0.45 -8.38 0.91
CA CYS A 99 0.05 -7.37 -0.01
C CYS A 99 -0.09 -7.83 -1.49
N ASN A 100 0.34 -7.00 -2.44
CA ASN A 100 0.24 -7.34 -3.86
C ASN A 100 1.29 -8.37 -4.35
N ASP A 101 2.01 -9.02 -3.43
CA ASP A 101 2.94 -10.11 -3.73
C ASP A 101 2.18 -11.29 -4.39
N GLY A 102 2.68 -11.75 -5.54
CA GLY A 102 2.01 -12.78 -6.35
C GLY A 102 0.85 -12.29 -7.26
N ARG A 103 0.46 -11.01 -7.22
CA ARG A 103 -0.56 -10.45 -8.14
C ARG A 103 0.00 -9.95 -9.48
N GLY A 104 1.21 -10.38 -9.84
CA GLY A 104 1.90 -9.98 -11.07
C GLY A 104 2.36 -8.51 -11.05
N VAL A 105 2.48 -7.89 -9.88
CA VAL A 105 2.95 -6.51 -9.77
C VAL A 105 4.46 -6.44 -9.84
N GLY A 106 4.98 -6.51 -11.06
CA GLY A 106 6.33 -6.08 -11.38
C GLY A 106 6.25 -4.79 -12.17
N PHE A 107 6.97 -3.75 -11.75
CA PHE A 107 7.34 -2.75 -12.74
C PHE A 107 8.38 -3.36 -13.65
N LEU A 108 8.21 -3.24 -14.97
CA LEU A 108 9.22 -3.73 -15.92
C LEU A 108 10.57 -3.09 -15.57
N ARG A 109 11.60 -3.93 -15.41
CA ARG A 109 12.98 -3.48 -15.25
C ARG A 109 13.41 -2.94 -16.61
N THR A 110 13.47 -1.62 -16.75
CA THR A 110 14.13 -0.94 -17.87
C THR A 110 15.59 -0.71 -17.54
#